data_AF-A0A7C5H6H7-F1
#
_entry.id   AF-A0A7C5H6H7-F1
#
_cell.length_a   1.000
_cell.length_b   1.000
_cell.length_c   1.000
_cell.angle_alpha   90.00
_cell.angle_beta   90.00
_cell.angle_gamma   90.00
#
_symmetry.space_group_name_H-M   'P 1'
#
loop_
_entity.id
_entity.type
_entity.pdbx_description
1 polymer ?
#
loop_
_entity_poly.entity_id
_entity_poly.type
_entity_poly.pdbx_seq_one_letter_code
_entity_poly.pdbx_strand_id
1 'polypeptide(L)'
;FYKDSKAIIHHKLCKKAYAKIVSGEPMIFVGWSGEKLSRYRLTISLQNKKGILAELLARLSDLNLNVISIELGIHSSEQAEYCQIDVESHENKKSHLAAKISQKFKLIEIISLDDAYNK
;
A
#
# COMPACT_ATOMS: atom_id res chain seq x y z
N PHE A 1 11.06 -2.15 22.29
CA PHE A 1 11.35 -1.66 23.66
C PHE A 1 10.05 -1.51 24.43
N TYR A 2 10.08 -1.61 25.75
CA TYR A 2 8.90 -1.37 26.60
C TYR A 2 9.14 -0.13 27.45
N LYS A 3 8.22 0.84 27.41
CA LYS A 3 8.31 2.08 28.19
C LYS A 3 6.90 2.59 28.46
N ASP A 4 6.62 3.04 29.68
CA ASP A 4 5.35 3.67 30.08
C ASP A 4 4.12 2.85 29.65
N SER A 5 4.16 1.54 29.90
CA SER A 5 3.12 0.58 29.51
C SER A 5 2.85 0.48 28.01
N LYS A 6 3.82 0.87 27.17
CA LYS A 6 3.73 0.81 25.71
C LYS A 6 4.87 -0.02 25.12
N ALA A 7 4.53 -0.87 24.15
CA ALA A 7 5.49 -1.50 23.27
C ALA A 7 5.87 -0.51 22.15
N ILE A 8 7.16 -0.16 22.07
CA ILE A 8 7.73 0.69 21.03
C ILE A 8 8.47 -0.20 20.03
N ILE A 9 7.90 -0.32 18.83
CA ILE A 9 8.45 -1.10 17.72
C ILE A 9 9.20 -0.16 16.78
N HIS A 10 10.44 -0.54 16.43
CA HIS A 10 11.24 0.16 15.43
C HIS A 10 11.41 -0.75 14.20
N HIS A 11 11.56 -0.15 13.02
CA HIS A 11 11.98 -0.88 11.83
C HIS A 11 13.43 -1.39 11.97
N LYS A 12 13.78 -2.49 11.29
CA LYS A 12 15.04 -3.24 11.45
C LYS A 12 16.31 -2.38 11.33
N LEU A 13 16.28 -1.33 10.52
CA LEU A 13 17.43 -0.45 10.23
C LEU A 13 17.32 0.93 10.89
N CYS A 14 16.58 1.06 11.99
CA CYS A 14 16.43 2.33 12.70
C CYS A 14 17.69 2.71 13.49
N LYS A 15 18.34 3.82 13.12
CA LYS A 15 19.53 4.34 13.84
C LYS A 15 19.27 4.58 15.33
N LYS A 16 18.07 5.06 15.69
CA LYS A 16 17.68 5.29 17.09
C LYS A 16 17.55 3.98 17.86
N ALA A 17 17.03 2.92 17.23
CA ALA A 17 16.96 1.61 17.85
C ALA A 17 18.35 1.02 18.06
N TYR A 18 19.24 1.16 17.07
CA TYR A 18 20.61 0.69 17.18
C TYR A 18 21.36 1.32 18.36
N ALA A 19 21.23 2.64 18.55
CA ALA A 19 21.84 3.32 19.69
C ALA A 19 21.37 2.74 21.04
N LYS A 20 20.07 2.43 21.16
CA LYS A 20 19.47 1.81 22.36
C LYS A 20 19.96 0.38 22.60
N ILE A 21 20.17 -0.37 21.52
CA ILE A 21 20.74 -1.73 21.58
C ILE A 21 22.18 -1.67 22.10
N VAL A 22 22.99 -0.75 21.56
CA VAL A 22 24.39 -0.56 21.98
C VAL A 22 24.46 -0.10 23.44
N SER A 23 23.51 0.70 23.91
CA SER A 23 23.43 1.12 25.32
C SER A 23 22.86 0.05 26.26
N GLY A 24 22.57 -1.16 25.77
CA GLY A 24 22.07 -2.27 26.59
C GLY A 24 20.64 -2.09 27.09
N GLU A 25 19.81 -1.26 26.44
CA GLU A 25 18.42 -1.09 26.87
C GLU A 25 17.62 -2.41 26.69
N PRO A 26 16.81 -2.82 27.69
CA PRO A 26 15.98 -4.02 27.60
C PRO A 26 15.05 -4.03 26.38
N MET A 27 15.12 -5.12 25.63
CA MET A 27 14.31 -5.32 24.43
C MET A 27 13.19 -6.32 24.67
N ILE A 28 12.16 -6.22 23.85
CA ILE A 28 11.09 -7.21 23.75
C ILE A 28 11.18 -7.86 22.38
N PHE A 29 11.06 -9.18 22.33
CA PHE A 29 10.93 -9.89 21.06
C PHE A 29 9.49 -9.73 20.54
N VAL A 30 9.35 -9.45 19.25
CA VAL A 30 8.07 -9.35 18.58
C VAL A 30 8.11 -10.13 17.28
N GLY A 31 7.06 -10.91 17.02
CA GLY A 31 6.80 -11.54 15.73
C GLY A 31 5.62 -10.85 15.07
N TRP A 32 5.73 -10.55 13.79
CA TRP A 32 4.57 -10.13 13.01
C TRP A 32 3.72 -11.37 12.71
N SER A 33 2.42 -11.33 13.00
CA SER A 33 1.51 -12.37 12.51
C SER A 33 1.52 -12.34 10.98
N GLY A 34 1.61 -13.52 10.36
CA GLY A 34 1.73 -13.68 8.90
C GLY A 34 0.48 -13.26 8.11
N GLU A 35 -0.58 -12.83 8.80
CA GLU A 35 -1.82 -12.34 8.20
C GLU A 35 -1.77 -10.86 7.83
N LYS A 36 -0.58 -10.25 7.79
CA LYS A 36 -0.47 -8.85 7.41
C LYS A 36 -0.79 -8.70 5.91
N LEU A 37 -1.96 -8.16 5.62
CA LEU A 37 -2.31 -7.67 4.28
C LEU A 37 -1.36 -6.52 3.92
N SER A 38 -0.78 -6.59 2.73
CA SER A 38 0.04 -5.52 2.18
C SER A 38 -0.87 -4.43 1.64
N ARG A 39 -0.59 -3.19 2.00
CA ARG A 39 -1.34 -2.00 1.57
C ARG A 39 -0.65 -1.33 0.40
N TYR A 40 -1.42 -1.07 -0.65
CA TYR A 40 -0.95 -0.38 -1.85
C TYR A 40 -1.87 0.75 -2.22
N ARG A 41 -1.30 1.81 -2.79
CA ARG A 41 -2.03 2.86 -3.49
C ARG A 41 -1.79 2.72 -4.97
N LEU A 42 -2.89 2.65 -5.73
CA LEU A 42 -2.92 2.53 -7.18
C LEU A 42 -3.33 3.86 -7.77
N THR A 43 -2.56 4.38 -8.72
CA THR A 43 -2.95 5.53 -9.56
C THR A 43 -3.27 5.00 -10.95
N ILE A 44 -4.54 5.05 -11.34
CA ILE A 44 -5.04 4.47 -12.59
C ILE A 44 -5.64 5.58 -13.44
N SER A 45 -5.27 5.62 -14.72
CA SER A 45 -5.93 6.50 -15.68
C SER A 45 -7.28 5.88 -16.07
N LEU A 46 -8.36 6.61 -15.81
CA LEU A 46 -9.70 6.27 -16.26
C LEU A 46 -9.94 6.94 -17.61
N GLN A 47 -10.22 6.13 -18.62
CA GLN A 47 -10.77 6.67 -19.86
C GLN A 47 -12.20 7.13 -19.58
N ASN A 48 -12.58 8.31 -20.06
CA ASN A 48 -13.96 8.80 -19.91
C ASN A 48 -14.92 7.95 -20.76
N LYS A 49 -15.37 6.84 -20.17
CA LYS A 49 -16.27 5.85 -20.77
C LYS A 49 -17.26 5.40 -19.71
N LYS A 50 -18.55 5.42 -20.07
CA LYS A 50 -19.62 4.92 -19.20
C LYS A 50 -19.32 3.48 -18.75
N GLY A 51 -19.38 3.25 -17.43
CA GLY A 51 -19.19 1.92 -16.82
C GLY A 51 -17.73 1.57 -16.48
N ILE A 52 -16.74 2.40 -16.83
CA ILE A 52 -15.33 2.07 -16.62
C ILE A 52 -14.96 1.84 -15.15
N LEU A 53 -15.56 2.60 -14.22
CA LEU A 53 -15.33 2.44 -12.80
C LEU A 53 -15.88 1.10 -12.28
N ALA A 54 -17.06 0.69 -12.75
CA ALA A 54 -17.63 -0.61 -12.39
C ALA A 54 -16.75 -1.77 -12.90
N GLU A 55 -16.22 -1.66 -14.14
CA GLU A 55 -15.28 -2.63 -14.67
C GLU A 55 -13.98 -2.70 -13.87
N LEU A 56 -13.49 -1.55 -13.38
CA LEU A 56 -12.29 -1.48 -12.55
C LEU A 56 -12.52 -2.18 -11.21
N LEU A 57 -13.62 -1.85 -10.51
CA LEU A 57 -13.95 -2.46 -9.22
C LEU A 57 -14.18 -3.97 -9.35
N ALA A 58 -14.83 -4.42 -10.43
CA ALA A 58 -14.97 -5.85 -10.72
C ALA A 58 -13.59 -6.52 -10.87
N ARG A 59 -12.67 -5.91 -11.62
CA ARG A 59 -11.31 -6.44 -11.78
C ARG A 59 -10.54 -6.47 -10.46
N LEU A 60 -10.68 -5.47 -9.59
CA LEU A 60 -10.04 -5.49 -8.27
C LEU A 60 -10.59 -6.64 -7.41
N SER A 61 -11.90 -6.90 -7.48
CA SER A 61 -12.53 -8.05 -6.83
C SER A 61 -12.01 -9.39 -7.37
N ASP A 62 -11.86 -9.54 -8.69
CA ASP A 62 -11.30 -10.76 -9.32
C ASP A 62 -9.86 -11.05 -8.83
N LEU A 63 -9.11 -9.98 -8.52
CA LEU A 63 -7.76 -10.06 -7.97
C LEU A 63 -7.74 -10.27 -6.44
N ASN A 64 -8.91 -10.40 -5.83
CA ASN A 64 -9.11 -10.56 -4.39
C ASN A 64 -8.46 -9.40 -3.60
N LEU A 65 -8.62 -8.18 -4.10
CA LEU A 65 -8.14 -6.95 -3.48
C LEU A 65 -9.26 -6.31 -2.68
N ASN A 66 -9.00 -6.07 -1.40
CA ASN A 66 -9.92 -5.33 -0.54
C ASN A 66 -9.74 -3.83 -0.77
N VAL A 67 -10.79 -3.12 -1.17
CA VAL A 67 -10.74 -1.67 -1.44
C VAL A 67 -10.95 -0.89 -0.16
N ILE A 68 -10.03 0.01 0.17
CA ILE A 68 -10.04 0.82 1.39
C ILE A 68 -10.56 2.23 1.11
N SER A 69 -10.11 2.84 0.01
CA SER A 69 -10.53 4.17 -0.40
C SER A 69 -10.50 4.31 -1.92
N ILE A 70 -11.34 5.21 -2.43
CA ILE A 70 -11.38 5.57 -3.84
C ILE A 70 -11.46 7.09 -3.90
N GLU A 71 -10.53 7.69 -4.62
CA GLU A 71 -10.52 9.11 -4.97
C GLU A 71 -10.63 9.24 -6.49
N LEU A 72 -11.57 10.06 -6.95
CA LEU A 72 -11.89 10.30 -8.36
C LEU A 72 -11.71 11.79 -8.68
N GLY A 73 -11.56 12.11 -9.96
CA GLY A 73 -11.43 13.51 -10.39
C GLY A 73 -10.06 14.10 -10.06
N ILE A 74 -9.02 13.26 -9.96
CA ILE A 74 -7.65 13.76 -9.90
C ILE A 74 -7.30 14.19 -11.32
N HIS A 75 -7.27 15.50 -11.57
CA HIS A 75 -7.00 16.09 -12.87
C HIS A 75 -5.51 16.43 -12.98
N SER A 76 -4.78 15.82 -13.92
CA SER A 76 -3.41 16.26 -14.26
C SER A 76 -3.37 17.16 -15.51
N SER A 77 -4.45 17.20 -16.30
CA SER A 77 -4.61 17.98 -17.54
C SER A 77 -6.06 17.87 -18.05
N GLU A 78 -6.42 18.62 -19.10
CA GLU A 78 -7.78 18.67 -19.68
C GLU A 78 -8.34 17.33 -20.20
N GLN A 79 -7.53 16.28 -20.30
CA GLN A 79 -7.91 15.02 -20.98
C GLN A 79 -7.73 13.76 -20.13
N ALA A 80 -7.12 13.84 -18.95
CA ALA A 80 -6.80 12.66 -18.14
C ALA A 80 -7.44 12.78 -16.75
N GLU A 81 -8.49 11.99 -16.53
CA GLU A 81 -9.04 11.72 -15.21
C GLU A 81 -8.29 10.53 -14.61
N TYR A 82 -7.64 10.74 -13.48
CA TYR A 82 -7.06 9.66 -12.70
C TYR A 82 -7.97 9.30 -11.53
N CYS A 83 -7.91 8.02 -11.19
CA CYS A 83 -8.47 7.48 -9.98
C CYS A 83 -7.33 6.95 -9.11
N GLN A 84 -7.35 7.32 -7.84
CA GLN A 84 -6.46 6.78 -6.84
C GLN A 84 -7.24 5.82 -5.95
N ILE A 85 -6.73 4.60 -5.78
CA ILE A 85 -7.39 3.54 -5.01
C ILE A 85 -6.40 2.96 -4.01
N ASP A 86 -6.73 3.01 -2.73
CA ASP A 86 -5.98 2.28 -1.71
C ASP A 86 -6.60 0.89 -1.55
N VAL A 87 -5.75 -0.14 -1.62
CA VAL A 87 -6.16 -1.55 -1.53
C VAL A 87 -5.30 -2.32 -0.53
N GLU A 88 -5.88 -3.37 0.02
CA GLU A 88 -5.22 -4.41 0.80
C GLU A 88 -5.14 -5.72 -0.01
N SER A 89 -3.98 -6.37 0.02
CA SER A 89 -3.72 -7.60 -0.71
C SER A 89 -2.94 -8.62 0.11
N HIS A 90 -3.21 -9.90 -0.14
CA HIS A 90 -2.33 -10.99 0.30
C HIS A 90 -1.05 -11.11 -0.55
N GLU A 91 -1.02 -10.50 -1.76
CA GLU A 91 0.19 -10.43 -2.58
C GLU A 91 1.10 -9.33 -2.07
N ASN A 92 2.33 -9.68 -1.69
CA ASN A 92 3.31 -8.76 -1.12
C ASN A 92 4.26 -8.16 -2.19
N LYS A 93 4.23 -8.68 -3.42
CA LYS A 93 5.02 -8.16 -4.54
C LYS A 93 4.21 -7.16 -5.36
N LYS A 94 4.54 -5.87 -5.17
CA LYS A 94 4.04 -4.74 -6.00
C LYS A 94 4.08 -5.05 -7.50
N SER A 95 5.17 -5.64 -8.00
CA SER A 95 5.35 -5.94 -9.43
C SER A 95 4.33 -6.94 -9.97
N HIS A 96 3.91 -7.92 -9.17
CA HIS A 96 2.90 -8.89 -9.56
C HIS A 96 1.52 -8.24 -9.71
N LEU A 97 1.13 -7.42 -8.73
CA LEU A 97 -0.12 -6.66 -8.80
C LEU A 97 -0.12 -5.68 -9.98
N ALA A 98 0.99 -4.96 -10.16
CA ALA A 98 1.16 -4.05 -11.29
C ALA A 98 0.93 -4.76 -12.63
N ALA A 99 1.60 -5.89 -12.85
CA ALA A 99 1.45 -6.67 -14.07
C ALA A 99 0.00 -7.12 -14.31
N LYS A 100 -0.69 -7.60 -13.27
CA LYS A 100 -2.10 -8.07 -13.38
C LYS A 100 -3.08 -6.93 -13.65
N ILE A 101 -2.88 -5.75 -13.07
CA ILE A 101 -3.75 -4.58 -13.29
C ILE A 101 -3.51 -3.99 -14.68
N SER A 102 -2.24 -3.86 -15.08
CA SER A 102 -1.82 -3.31 -16.37
C SER A 102 -2.31 -4.11 -17.59
N GLN A 103 -2.78 -5.35 -17.41
CA GLN A 103 -3.40 -6.14 -18.48
C GLN A 103 -4.70 -5.52 -19.02
N LYS A 104 -5.48 -4.81 -18.17
CA LYS A 104 -6.79 -4.26 -18.56
C LYS A 104 -6.88 -2.75 -18.36
N PHE A 105 -6.14 -2.21 -17.40
CA PHE A 105 -6.20 -0.78 -17.06
C PHE A 105 -4.84 -0.13 -17.22
N LYS A 106 -4.83 1.14 -17.60
CA LYS A 106 -3.60 1.94 -17.65
C LYS A 106 -3.19 2.35 -16.23
N LEU A 107 -2.41 1.48 -15.58
CA LEU A 107 -1.78 1.77 -14.30
C LEU A 107 -0.65 2.77 -14.50
N ILE A 108 -0.75 3.93 -13.86
CA ILE A 108 0.26 5.00 -13.89
C ILE A 108 1.31 4.73 -12.83
N GLU A 109 0.85 4.41 -11.63
CA GLU A 109 1.72 4.16 -10.49
C GLU A 109 1.07 3.18 -9.52
N ILE A 110 1.91 2.44 -8.81
CA ILE A 110 1.52 1.71 -7.60
C ILE A 110 2.58 1.98 -6.55
N ILE A 111 2.21 2.34 -5.33
CA ILE A 111 3.15 2.54 -4.21
C ILE A 111 2.78 1.64 -3.04
N SER A 112 3.78 1.19 -2.28
CA SER A 112 3.56 0.47 -1.02
C SER A 112 3.26 1.49 0.08
N LEU A 113 2.13 1.33 0.77
CA LEU A 113 1.77 2.17 1.92
C LEU A 113 2.35 1.61 3.23
N ASP A 114 2.82 0.36 3.22
CA ASP A 114 3.52 -0.26 4.34
C ASP A 114 4.99 0.14 4.45
N ASP A 115 5.53 0.78 3.41
CA ASP A 115 6.91 1.22 3.41
C ASP A 115 7.06 2.48 4.27
N ALA A 116 7.74 2.33 5.41
CA ALA A 116 8.02 3.40 6.36
C ALA A 116 8.89 4.53 5.79
N TYR A 117 9.48 4.33 4.60
CA TYR A 117 10.29 5.33 3.91
C TYR A 117 9.54 6.14 2.84
N ASN A 118 8.26 5.84 2.56
CA ASN A 118 7.42 6.59 1.61
C ASN A 118 6.75 7.84 2.25
N LYS A 119 7.40 8.47 3.23
CA LYS A 119 6.94 9.72 3.87
C LYS A 119 7.61 10.94 3.29
#